data_AF-A0A7J5ZH92-F1
#
_entry.id   AF-A0A7J5ZH92-F1
#
_cell.length_a   1.000
_cell.length_b   1.000
_cell.length_c   1.000
_cell.angle_alpha   90.00
_cell.angle_beta   90.00
_cell.angle_gamma   90.00
#
_symmetry.space_group_name_H-M   'P 1'
#
loop_
_entity.id
_entity.type
_entity.pdbx_description
1 polymer ?
#
loop_
_entity_poly.entity_id
_entity_poly.type
_entity_poly.pdbx_seq_one_letter_code
_entity_poly.pdbx_strand_id
1 'polypeptide(L)'
;MNAGGDDDYVQWLAHSDDISNPKDGCMLGYKEKFLRLRKDSVCWNGRDFKVNTSPTPCSCTLDDFLCDFGYYRQENSSECVEQPDLKGKVLEFCLQGKEEQLQTSGYRKIPEINAREDRCLSVKRSTSIDGPSSKSVPIVITVLIVMVLSIAAGVVFIKKYVCGGRFLVHRYSVLQQHVEDNAVEGMDDPLDTDHTQNGKIEFHDDSDEDMLE
;
A
#
# COMPACT_ATOMS: atom_id res chain seq x y z
N MET A 1 -64.65 -2.69 -12.82
CA MET A 1 -63.45 -3.35 -12.25
C MET A 1 -62.87 -2.42 -11.21
N ASN A 2 -62.68 -2.89 -9.98
CA ASN A 2 -62.16 -2.07 -8.89
C ASN A 2 -60.63 -2.08 -8.88
N ALA A 3 -60.02 -1.09 -8.22
CA ALA A 3 -58.58 -1.10 -7.97
C ALA A 3 -58.24 -2.26 -7.02
N GLY A 4 -57.11 -2.93 -7.28
CA GLY A 4 -56.66 -4.06 -6.46
C GLY A 4 -56.23 -3.62 -5.06
N GLY A 5 -56.66 -4.35 -4.04
CA GLY A 5 -56.23 -4.14 -2.66
C GLY A 5 -54.91 -4.86 -2.36
N ASP A 6 -54.32 -4.64 -1.18
CA ASP A 6 -53.07 -5.30 -0.76
C ASP A 6 -53.15 -6.82 -0.86
N ASP A 7 -54.33 -7.35 -0.51
CA ASP A 7 -54.58 -8.78 -0.63
C ASP A 7 -54.37 -9.24 -2.06
N ASP A 8 -54.68 -8.49 -3.12
CA ASP A 8 -54.55 -8.96 -4.52
C ASP A 8 -53.11 -9.15 -5.03
N TYR A 9 -52.11 -8.79 -4.24
CA TYR A 9 -50.71 -8.89 -4.62
C TYR A 9 -50.00 -10.03 -3.88
N VAL A 10 -48.93 -10.52 -4.50
CA VAL A 10 -48.01 -11.50 -3.92
C VAL A 10 -46.58 -11.01 -4.08
N GLN A 11 -45.77 -11.28 -3.06
CA GLN A 11 -44.34 -11.00 -3.12
C GLN A 11 -43.67 -12.00 -4.08
N TRP A 12 -42.85 -11.47 -4.98
CA TRP A 12 -42.10 -12.23 -5.96
C TRP A 12 -40.63 -11.82 -5.92
N LEU A 13 -39.74 -12.77 -5.64
CA LEU A 13 -38.30 -12.58 -5.73
C LEU A 13 -37.88 -12.67 -7.21
N ALA A 14 -37.33 -11.59 -7.74
CA ALA A 14 -36.83 -11.58 -9.10
C ALA A 14 -35.59 -12.47 -9.24
N HIS A 15 -35.46 -13.10 -10.41
CA HIS A 15 -34.32 -13.96 -10.75
C HIS A 15 -34.10 -15.14 -9.79
N SER A 16 -35.16 -15.56 -9.08
CA SER A 16 -35.12 -16.76 -8.26
C SER A 16 -35.06 -18.00 -9.16
N ASP A 17 -34.06 -18.84 -8.94
CA ASP A 17 -33.78 -20.07 -9.68
C ASP A 17 -33.72 -21.29 -8.76
N ASP A 18 -33.15 -21.14 -7.56
CA ASP A 18 -33.05 -22.18 -6.54
C ASP A 18 -33.24 -21.61 -5.13
N ILE A 19 -34.43 -21.84 -4.56
CA ILE A 19 -34.84 -21.35 -3.24
C ILE A 19 -33.91 -21.84 -2.11
N SER A 20 -33.22 -22.97 -2.30
CA SER A 20 -32.30 -23.51 -1.30
C SER A 20 -30.95 -22.77 -1.25
N ASN A 21 -30.62 -22.01 -2.31
CA ASN A 21 -29.36 -21.31 -2.43
C ASN A 21 -29.41 -19.94 -1.71
N PRO A 22 -28.49 -19.62 -0.79
CA PRO A 22 -28.44 -18.31 -0.16
C PRO A 22 -28.19 -17.16 -1.15
N LYS A 23 -27.65 -17.43 -2.35
CA LYS A 23 -27.44 -16.47 -3.44
C LYS A 23 -28.62 -16.37 -4.42
N ASP A 24 -29.71 -17.10 -4.18
CA ASP A 24 -30.92 -17.06 -5.01
C ASP A 24 -31.41 -15.63 -5.25
N GLY A 25 -31.69 -15.29 -6.51
CA GLY A 25 -32.13 -13.95 -6.91
C GLY A 25 -31.08 -12.85 -6.83
N CYS A 26 -29.80 -13.16 -6.60
CA CYS A 26 -28.72 -12.18 -6.68
C CYS A 26 -28.38 -11.86 -8.14
N MET A 27 -28.69 -10.63 -8.56
CA MET A 27 -28.28 -10.09 -9.86
C MET A 27 -27.53 -8.78 -9.62
N LEU A 28 -26.37 -8.63 -10.27
CA LEU A 28 -25.55 -7.41 -10.19
C LEU A 28 -25.30 -6.94 -8.74
N GLY A 29 -25.09 -7.90 -7.82
CA GLY A 29 -24.77 -7.62 -6.42
C GLY A 29 -25.97 -7.29 -5.51
N TYR A 30 -27.21 -7.45 -5.95
CA TYR A 30 -28.39 -7.28 -5.08
C TYR A 30 -29.57 -8.21 -5.47
N LYS A 31 -30.52 -8.37 -4.55
CA LYS A 31 -31.80 -9.07 -4.75
C LYS A 31 -32.93 -8.08 -4.79
N GLU A 32 -33.89 -8.29 -5.67
CA GLU A 32 -35.10 -7.46 -5.75
C GLU A 32 -36.35 -8.26 -5.46
N LYS A 33 -37.18 -7.75 -4.56
CA LYS A 33 -38.51 -8.29 -4.30
C LYS A 33 -39.56 -7.32 -4.81
N PHE A 34 -40.47 -7.83 -5.62
CA PHE A 34 -41.57 -7.08 -6.22
C PHE A 34 -42.89 -7.53 -5.61
N LEU A 35 -43.88 -6.62 -5.59
CA LEU A 35 -45.27 -6.99 -5.43
C LEU A 35 -45.88 -7.16 -6.81
N ARG A 36 -46.33 -8.38 -7.13
CA ARG A 36 -46.97 -8.72 -8.40
C ARG A 36 -48.44 -9.03 -8.15
N LEU A 37 -49.29 -8.58 -9.06
CA LEU A 37 -50.69 -8.94 -9.01
C LEU A 37 -50.85 -10.45 -9.14
N ARG A 38 -51.68 -11.05 -8.30
CA ARG A 38 -52.00 -12.47 -8.41
C ARG A 38 -52.71 -12.78 -9.72
N LYS A 39 -52.51 -14.00 -10.21
CA LYS A 39 -53.13 -14.46 -11.47
C LYS A 39 -54.64 -14.66 -11.36
N ASP A 40 -55.14 -14.98 -10.16
CA ASP A 40 -56.54 -15.20 -9.85
C ASP A 40 -57.28 -13.92 -9.39
N SER A 41 -56.55 -12.83 -9.13
CA SER A 41 -57.14 -11.53 -8.79
C SER A 41 -57.67 -10.82 -10.05
N VAL A 42 -58.97 -10.49 -10.05
CA VAL A 42 -59.66 -9.79 -11.15
C VAL A 42 -59.85 -8.32 -10.80
N CYS A 43 -58.76 -7.57 -10.82
CA CYS A 43 -58.72 -6.14 -10.56
C CYS A 43 -57.64 -5.46 -11.44
N TRP A 44 -57.50 -4.15 -11.35
CA TRP A 44 -56.46 -3.39 -12.06
C TRP A 44 -55.63 -2.61 -11.03
N ASN A 45 -54.36 -2.35 -11.36
CA ASN A 45 -53.39 -1.84 -10.38
C ASN A 45 -53.73 -0.44 -9.82
N GLY A 46 -54.49 0.38 -10.52
CA GLY A 46 -54.65 1.81 -10.21
C GLY A 46 -53.75 2.69 -11.07
N ARG A 47 -54.13 3.97 -11.26
CA ARG A 47 -53.30 4.95 -12.00
C ARG A 47 -52.06 5.39 -11.21
N ASP A 48 -52.15 5.32 -9.88
CA ASP A 48 -51.08 5.74 -8.97
C ASP A 48 -50.22 4.57 -8.49
N PHE A 49 -50.36 3.39 -9.10
CA PHE A 49 -49.56 2.22 -8.74
C PHE A 49 -48.09 2.48 -9.01
N LYS A 50 -47.28 2.43 -7.96
CA LYS A 50 -45.83 2.53 -8.05
C LYS A 50 -45.23 1.19 -7.64
N VAL A 51 -44.39 0.67 -8.51
CA VAL A 51 -43.55 -0.49 -8.20
C VAL A 51 -42.49 -0.01 -7.21
N ASN A 52 -42.70 -0.31 -5.93
CA ASN A 52 -41.72 -0.02 -4.89
C ASN A 52 -40.87 -1.27 -4.66
N THR A 53 -39.59 -1.22 -4.99
CA THR A 53 -38.64 -2.29 -4.69
C THR A 53 -37.66 -1.85 -3.61
N SER A 54 -37.33 -2.77 -2.72
CA SER A 54 -36.25 -2.59 -1.74
C SER A 54 -35.10 -3.53 -2.11
N PRO A 55 -34.02 -3.03 -2.75
CA PRO A 55 -32.89 -3.87 -3.12
C PRO A 55 -32.17 -4.37 -1.86
N THR A 56 -31.97 -5.68 -1.76
CA THR A 56 -31.22 -6.32 -0.68
C THR A 56 -29.82 -6.66 -1.17
N PRO A 57 -28.74 -6.09 -0.60
CA PRO A 57 -27.39 -6.30 -1.12
C PRO A 57 -26.92 -7.74 -0.93
N CYS A 58 -26.24 -8.28 -1.95
CA CYS A 58 -25.58 -9.59 -1.93
C CYS A 58 -24.11 -9.46 -1.51
N SER A 59 -23.51 -10.59 -1.12
CA SER A 59 -22.06 -10.69 -0.93
C SER A 59 -21.36 -10.78 -2.29
N CYS A 60 -20.26 -10.04 -2.44
CA CYS A 60 -19.50 -10.03 -3.68
C CYS A 60 -18.82 -11.38 -3.96
N THR A 61 -18.73 -11.71 -5.23
CA THR A 61 -18.07 -12.90 -5.79
C THR A 61 -17.16 -12.47 -6.94
N LEU A 62 -16.35 -13.40 -7.46
CA LEU A 62 -15.53 -13.10 -8.65
C LEU A 62 -16.39 -12.85 -9.89
N ASP A 63 -17.61 -13.39 -9.95
CA ASP A 63 -18.56 -13.16 -11.04
C ASP A 63 -19.13 -11.75 -11.08
N ASP A 64 -18.96 -10.97 -10.01
CA ASP A 64 -19.31 -9.54 -9.98
C ASP A 64 -18.21 -8.65 -10.62
N PHE A 65 -17.16 -9.26 -11.18
CA PHE A 65 -16.04 -8.57 -11.83
C PHE A 65 -15.83 -9.06 -13.26
N LEU A 66 -15.57 -8.11 -14.17
CA LEU A 66 -15.02 -8.37 -15.49
C LEU A 66 -13.51 -8.51 -15.39
N CYS A 67 -12.91 -9.29 -16.29
CA CYS A 67 -11.48 -9.21 -16.48
C CYS A 67 -11.11 -7.87 -17.09
N ASP A 68 -10.06 -7.27 -16.57
CA ASP A 68 -9.52 -6.03 -17.11
C ASP A 68 -8.68 -6.30 -18.37
N PHE A 69 -8.26 -5.24 -19.05
CA PHE A 69 -7.42 -5.36 -20.23
C PHE A 69 -6.14 -6.17 -19.96
N GLY A 70 -5.83 -7.11 -20.85
CA GLY A 70 -4.71 -8.04 -20.70
C GLY A 70 -5.01 -9.31 -19.90
N TYR A 71 -6.23 -9.47 -19.39
CA TYR A 71 -6.67 -10.64 -18.63
C TYR A 71 -7.88 -11.31 -19.28
N TYR A 72 -8.04 -12.61 -19.02
CA TYR A 72 -9.17 -13.40 -19.50
C TYR A 72 -9.56 -14.49 -18.50
N ARG A 73 -10.79 -15.01 -18.62
CA ARG A 73 -11.26 -16.17 -17.84
C ARG A 73 -10.97 -17.46 -18.60
N GLN A 74 -10.44 -18.45 -17.89
CA GLN A 74 -10.35 -19.81 -18.41
C GLN A 74 -11.74 -20.49 -18.38
N GLU A 75 -11.92 -21.52 -19.19
CA GLU A 75 -13.15 -22.29 -19.21
C GLU A 75 -13.48 -22.84 -17.81
N ASN A 76 -14.73 -22.67 -17.38
CA ASN A 76 -15.24 -23.11 -16.08
C ASN A 76 -14.55 -22.47 -14.85
N SER A 77 -13.85 -21.34 -15.04
CA SER A 77 -13.26 -20.56 -13.94
C SER A 77 -13.84 -19.15 -13.90
N SER A 78 -14.02 -18.64 -12.68
CA SER A 78 -14.37 -17.23 -12.42
C SER A 78 -13.14 -16.34 -12.25
N GLU A 79 -11.94 -16.92 -12.30
CA GLU A 79 -10.67 -16.21 -12.13
C GLU A 79 -10.20 -15.59 -13.44
N CYS A 80 -9.70 -14.36 -13.35
CA CYS A 80 -9.03 -13.65 -14.42
C CYS A 80 -7.52 -13.91 -14.35
N VAL A 81 -6.96 -14.44 -15.44
CA VAL A 81 -5.53 -14.70 -15.60
C VAL A 81 -4.96 -13.89 -16.76
N GLU A 82 -3.66 -13.60 -16.71
CA GLU A 82 -2.98 -12.86 -17.79
C GLU A 82 -3.04 -13.63 -19.11
N GLN A 83 -3.31 -12.89 -20.19
CA GLN A 83 -3.26 -13.42 -21.54
C GLN A 83 -1.84 -13.86 -21.91
N PRO A 84 -1.65 -15.03 -22.54
CA PRO A 84 -0.32 -15.55 -22.87
C PRO A 84 0.53 -14.57 -23.69
N ASP A 85 -0.09 -13.85 -24.64
CA ASP A 85 0.60 -12.94 -25.56
C ASP A 85 1.04 -11.62 -24.91
N LEU A 86 0.44 -11.27 -23.78
CA LEU A 86 0.68 -10.03 -23.01
C LEU A 86 1.39 -10.28 -21.68
N LYS A 87 1.66 -11.56 -21.35
CA LYS A 87 2.31 -11.96 -20.11
C LYS A 87 3.67 -11.30 -19.96
N GLY A 88 3.87 -10.61 -18.84
CA GLY A 88 5.12 -9.91 -18.53
C GLY A 88 5.43 -8.69 -19.43
N LYS A 89 4.49 -8.27 -20.27
CA LYS A 89 4.61 -7.03 -21.04
C LYS A 89 4.01 -5.87 -20.26
N VAL A 90 4.53 -4.67 -20.52
CA VAL A 90 3.90 -3.45 -20.03
C VAL A 90 2.61 -3.25 -20.82
N LEU A 91 1.48 -3.11 -20.10
CA LEU A 91 0.21 -2.78 -20.72
C LEU A 91 0.14 -1.27 -20.88
N GLU A 92 -0.02 -0.81 -22.12
CA GLU A 92 -0.10 0.61 -22.46
C GLU A 92 -1.40 0.86 -23.23
N PHE A 93 -2.00 2.02 -22.99
CA PHE A 93 -3.13 2.49 -23.78
C PHE A 93 -2.85 3.92 -24.26
N CYS A 94 -3.36 4.25 -25.45
CA CYS A 94 -3.27 5.60 -25.99
C CYS A 94 -4.61 6.32 -25.79
N LEU A 95 -4.64 7.35 -24.94
CA LEU A 95 -5.75 8.30 -24.87
C LEU A 95 -5.26 9.66 -25.35
N GLN A 96 -5.96 10.23 -26.34
CA GLN A 96 -5.70 11.59 -26.83
C GLN A 96 -4.26 11.82 -27.31
N GLY A 97 -3.62 10.77 -27.87
CA GLY A 97 -2.24 10.86 -28.38
C GLY A 97 -1.16 10.75 -27.30
N LYS A 98 -1.53 10.52 -26.04
CA LYS A 98 -0.61 10.24 -24.94
C LYS A 98 -0.68 8.76 -24.58
N GLU A 99 0.47 8.10 -24.59
CA GLU A 99 0.60 6.73 -24.08
C GLU A 99 0.66 6.76 -22.55
N GLU A 100 -0.20 5.98 -21.92
CA GLU A 100 -0.23 5.80 -20.47
C GLU A 100 -0.12 4.32 -20.12
N GLN A 101 0.66 4.05 -19.07
CA GLN A 101 0.83 2.70 -18.55
C GLN A 101 -0.41 2.31 -17.74
N LEU A 102 -1.06 1.22 -18.15
CA LEU A 102 -2.20 0.65 -17.45
C LEU A 102 -1.71 -0.14 -16.24
N GLN A 103 -2.02 0.34 -15.03
CA GLN A 103 -1.87 -0.44 -13.80
C GLN A 103 -3.20 -1.11 -13.46
N THR A 104 -3.24 -2.43 -13.54
CA THR A 104 -4.43 -3.20 -13.22
C THR A 104 -4.11 -4.38 -12.30
N SER A 105 -5.13 -4.80 -11.54
CA SER A 105 -5.13 -6.04 -10.75
C SER A 105 -5.68 -7.23 -11.55
N GLY A 106 -6.07 -7.01 -12.82
CA GLY A 106 -6.72 -7.99 -13.68
C GLY A 106 -8.25 -8.07 -13.54
N TYR A 107 -8.84 -7.34 -12.57
CA TYR A 107 -10.28 -7.35 -12.31
C TYR A 107 -10.87 -5.93 -12.27
N ARG A 108 -11.93 -5.70 -13.05
CA ARG A 108 -12.74 -4.47 -13.06
C ARG A 108 -14.16 -4.78 -12.61
N LYS A 109 -14.74 -3.96 -11.74
CA LYS A 109 -16.13 -4.15 -11.28
C LYS A 109 -17.10 -4.02 -12.48
N ILE A 110 -18.11 -4.89 -12.58
CA ILE A 110 -19.15 -4.71 -13.59
C ILE A 110 -19.89 -3.38 -13.29
N PRO A 111 -20.09 -2.51 -14.30
CA PRO A 111 -20.87 -1.29 -14.12
C PRO A 111 -22.25 -1.58 -13.53
N GLU A 112 -22.81 -0.65 -12.77
CA GLU A 112 -24.13 -0.77 -12.11
C GLU A 112 -24.23 -1.76 -10.94
N ILE A 113 -23.15 -2.46 -10.57
CA ILE A 113 -23.16 -3.25 -9.33
C ILE A 113 -23.17 -2.32 -8.11
N ASN A 114 -24.33 -2.20 -7.46
CA ASN A 114 -24.52 -1.48 -6.20
C ASN A 114 -24.10 -2.32 -4.97
N ALA A 115 -23.08 -3.16 -5.12
CA ALA A 115 -22.44 -3.82 -4.00
C ALA A 115 -21.59 -2.80 -3.22
N ARG A 116 -21.72 -2.81 -1.89
CA ARG A 116 -20.94 -1.97 -0.97
C ARG A 116 -19.46 -2.18 -1.29
N GLU A 117 -18.79 -1.14 -1.78
CA GLU A 117 -17.44 -1.18 -2.33
C GLU A 117 -16.46 -1.88 -1.38
N ASP A 118 -16.54 -1.56 -0.09
CA ASP A 118 -15.73 -2.13 0.99
C ASP A 118 -15.75 -3.66 1.06
N ARG A 119 -16.87 -4.32 0.72
CA ARG A 119 -17.00 -5.79 0.79
C ARG A 119 -16.38 -6.48 -0.43
N CYS A 120 -16.38 -5.80 -1.56
CA CYS A 120 -15.86 -6.30 -2.83
C CYS A 120 -14.32 -6.21 -2.90
N LEU A 121 -13.71 -5.22 -2.23
CA LEU A 121 -12.25 -5.07 -2.19
C LEU A 121 -11.54 -6.26 -1.51
N SER A 122 -12.16 -6.88 -0.51
CA SER A 122 -11.58 -8.03 0.19
C SER A 122 -11.36 -9.23 -0.75
N VAL A 123 -12.27 -9.48 -1.69
CA VAL A 123 -12.17 -10.55 -2.68
C VAL A 123 -11.02 -10.29 -3.67
N LYS A 124 -10.86 -9.03 -4.11
CA LYS A 124 -9.74 -8.61 -4.95
C LYS A 124 -8.38 -8.78 -4.26
N ARG A 125 -8.31 -8.47 -2.97
CA ARG A 125 -7.06 -8.56 -2.20
C ARG A 125 -6.64 -10.02 -1.99
N SER A 126 -7.57 -10.96 -1.80
CA SER A 126 -7.23 -12.38 -1.70
C SER A 126 -6.63 -12.95 -2.99
N THR A 127 -7.11 -12.54 -4.17
CA THR A 127 -6.58 -13.03 -5.45
C THR A 127 -5.31 -12.32 -5.90
N SER A 128 -5.08 -11.07 -5.48
CA SER A 128 -3.86 -10.31 -5.82
C SER A 128 -2.62 -10.73 -5.03
N ILE A 129 -2.73 -11.60 -4.02
CA ILE A 129 -1.60 -12.06 -3.21
C ILE A 129 -0.67 -13.02 -3.96
N ASP A 130 -1.09 -13.57 -5.11
CA ASP A 130 -0.29 -14.48 -5.93
C ASP A 130 0.52 -13.79 -7.06
N GLY A 131 0.77 -12.48 -6.97
CA GLY A 131 1.66 -11.70 -7.87
C GLY A 131 2.96 -11.23 -7.18
N PRO A 132 4.07 -11.00 -7.92
CA PRO A 132 5.43 -11.33 -7.50
C PRO A 132 5.90 -10.56 -6.28
N SER A 133 6.53 -11.31 -5.37
CA SER A 133 7.39 -10.88 -4.27
C SER A 133 7.97 -9.47 -4.48
N SER A 134 7.41 -8.51 -3.75
CA SER A 134 7.85 -7.13 -3.76
C SER A 134 9.30 -7.06 -3.27
N LYS A 135 10.23 -6.75 -4.16
CA LYS A 135 11.67 -6.55 -3.86
C LYS A 135 11.92 -5.47 -2.79
N SER A 136 10.89 -4.71 -2.43
CA SER A 136 10.92 -3.69 -1.38
C SER A 136 10.89 -4.29 0.04
N VAL A 137 10.26 -5.46 0.22
CA VAL A 137 10.15 -6.14 1.53
C VAL A 137 11.53 -6.53 2.10
N PRO A 138 12.45 -7.17 1.33
CA PRO A 138 13.78 -7.46 1.86
C PRO A 138 14.57 -6.18 2.16
N ILE A 139 14.41 -5.11 1.39
CA ILE A 139 15.12 -3.84 1.62
C ILE A 139 14.72 -3.23 2.96
N VAL A 140 13.42 -3.14 3.26
CA VAL A 140 12.95 -2.60 4.55
C VAL A 140 13.44 -3.44 5.72
N ILE A 141 13.41 -4.77 5.60
CA ILE A 141 13.91 -5.67 6.66
C ILE A 141 15.41 -5.48 6.88
N THR A 142 16.21 -5.36 5.81
CA THR A 142 17.66 -5.15 5.95
C THR A 142 17.99 -3.82 6.64
N VAL A 143 17.28 -2.73 6.30
CA VAL A 143 17.50 -1.42 6.93
C VAL A 143 17.14 -1.46 8.42
N LEU A 144 16.05 -2.13 8.80
CA LEU A 144 15.66 -2.28 10.20
C LEU A 144 16.70 -3.09 11.00
N ILE A 145 17.22 -4.18 10.43
CA ILE A 145 18.26 -5.00 11.06
C ILE A 145 19.54 -4.17 11.27
N VAL A 146 19.99 -3.43 10.25
CA VAL A 146 21.20 -2.59 10.35
C VAL A 146 21.02 -1.51 11.41
N MET A 147 19.87 -0.82 11.45
CA MET A 147 19.55 0.16 12.48
C MET A 147 19.64 -0.42 13.90
N VAL A 148 19.07 -1.61 14.12
CA VAL A 148 19.10 -2.28 15.42
C VAL A 148 20.53 -2.68 15.81
N LEU A 149 21.32 -3.19 14.87
CA LEU A 149 22.72 -3.55 15.11
C LEU A 149 23.59 -2.33 15.46
N SER A 150 23.39 -1.21 14.78
CA SER A 150 24.10 0.04 15.08
C SER A 150 23.77 0.57 16.48
N ILE A 151 22.50 0.52 16.87
CA ILE A 151 22.07 0.94 18.23
C ILE A 151 22.66 0.01 19.28
N ALA A 152 22.59 -1.31 19.08
CA ALA A 152 23.15 -2.29 20.01
C ALA A 152 24.66 -2.12 20.17
N ALA A 153 25.39 -1.92 19.07
CA ALA A 153 26.82 -1.62 19.11
C ALA A 153 27.11 -0.34 19.88
N GLY A 154 26.37 0.75 19.61
CA GLY A 154 26.49 2.01 20.34
C GLY A 154 26.29 1.85 21.86
N VAL A 155 25.27 1.10 22.28
CA VAL A 155 25.02 0.82 23.70
C VAL A 155 26.15 0.01 24.33
N VAL A 156 26.69 -0.99 23.63
CA VAL A 156 27.84 -1.78 24.10
C VAL A 156 29.10 -0.92 24.22
N PHE A 157 29.36 -0.05 23.24
CA PHE A 157 30.46 0.91 23.27
C PHE A 157 30.33 1.86 24.45
N ILE A 158 29.16 2.48 24.65
CA ILE A 158 28.91 3.39 25.78
C ILE A 158 29.08 2.63 27.10
N LYS A 159 28.51 1.43 27.25
CA LYS A 159 28.64 0.62 28.47
C LYS A 159 30.10 0.25 28.75
N LYS A 160 30.89 -0.07 27.71
CA LYS A 160 32.31 -0.43 27.84
C LYS A 160 33.18 0.77 28.20
N TYR A 161 32.89 1.95 27.64
CA TYR A 161 33.67 3.17 27.89
C TYR A 161 33.26 3.90 29.18
N VAL A 162 31.98 3.90 29.54
CA VAL A 162 31.46 4.62 30.72
C VAL A 162 31.55 3.76 32.00
N CYS A 163 31.29 2.45 31.93
CA CYS A 163 31.38 1.57 33.11
C CYS A 163 32.72 0.82 33.22
N GLY A 164 33.55 0.82 32.18
CA GLY A 164 34.86 0.13 32.14
C GLY A 164 36.07 1.04 32.40
N GLY A 165 35.86 2.31 32.73
CA GLY A 165 36.92 3.24 33.08
C GLY A 165 37.69 2.77 34.32
N ARG A 166 38.85 2.16 34.10
CA ARG A 166 39.81 1.84 35.17
C ARG A 166 40.27 3.14 35.81
N PHE A 167 39.92 3.33 37.08
CA PHE A 167 40.50 4.34 37.96
C PHE A 167 42.01 4.07 38.07
N LEU A 168 42.81 4.80 37.29
CA LEU A 168 44.28 4.75 37.35
C LEU A 168 44.73 5.47 38.62
N VAL A 169 44.81 4.74 39.74
CA VAL A 169 45.44 5.23 40.97
C VAL A 169 46.95 5.20 40.77
N HIS A 170 47.55 6.31 40.36
CA HIS A 170 49.00 6.46 40.41
C HIS A 170 49.43 6.62 41.88
N ARG A 171 50.03 5.56 42.45
CA ARG A 171 50.86 5.66 43.66
C ARG A 171 52.29 5.99 43.20
N TYR A 172 52.77 7.19 43.53
CA TYR A 172 54.17 7.56 43.33
C TYR A 172 55.05 6.84 44.38
N SER A 173 56.03 6.03 43.95
CA SER A 173 57.15 5.63 44.81
C SER A 173 58.35 6.52 44.50
N VAL A 174 58.71 7.35 45.47
CA VAL A 174 59.94 8.14 45.49
C VAL A 174 61.10 7.19 45.82
N LEU A 175 62.09 7.06 44.93
CA LEU A 175 63.51 6.95 45.30
C LEU A 175 64.45 6.87 44.09
N GLN A 176 65.59 7.54 44.29
CA GLN A 176 66.89 7.34 43.65
C GLN A 176 67.21 8.16 42.38
N GLN A 177 67.47 9.46 42.60
CA GLN A 177 68.58 10.14 41.93
C GLN A 177 69.88 9.38 42.23
N HIS A 178 70.64 9.00 41.21
CA HIS A 178 72.09 9.20 41.11
C HIS A 178 72.68 8.53 39.85
N VAL A 179 73.71 9.19 39.33
CA VAL A 179 74.78 8.70 38.42
C VAL A 179 74.56 8.95 36.92
N GLU A 180 74.86 10.19 36.53
CA GLU A 180 75.92 10.56 35.57
C GLU A 180 76.34 9.48 34.53
N ASP A 181 76.17 9.77 33.23
CA ASP A 181 77.32 10.18 32.39
C ASP A 181 76.97 10.29 30.88
N ASN A 182 77.29 11.48 30.35
CA ASN A 182 77.78 11.78 29.00
C ASN A 182 76.87 11.78 27.75
N ALA A 183 77.22 12.81 26.94
CA ALA A 183 76.99 13.04 25.52
C ALA A 183 75.65 13.74 25.16
N VAL A 184 75.66 15.06 24.91
CA VAL A 184 75.95 15.69 23.58
C VAL A 184 74.74 15.47 22.65
N GLU A 185 74.05 16.46 22.07
CA GLU A 185 74.33 17.84 21.68
C GLU A 185 72.96 18.49 21.31
N GLY A 186 72.85 19.82 21.38
CA GLY A 186 71.96 20.60 20.49
C GLY A 186 70.60 21.04 21.04
N MET A 187 70.62 22.10 21.86
CA MET A 187 69.57 23.13 21.98
C MET A 187 69.47 23.86 20.61
N ASP A 188 68.34 24.36 20.11
CA ASP A 188 67.62 25.56 20.55
C ASP A 188 66.22 25.67 19.87
N ASP A 189 65.19 25.89 20.69
CA ASP A 189 63.95 26.65 20.39
C ASP A 189 64.19 28.05 21.02
N PRO A 190 63.58 29.20 20.63
CA PRO A 190 62.18 29.45 21.04
C PRO A 190 61.35 30.57 20.32
N LEU A 191 60.01 30.47 20.49
CA LEU A 191 58.99 31.54 20.73
C LEU A 191 58.77 32.64 19.64
N ASP A 192 57.57 33.13 19.33
CA ASP A 192 56.48 33.53 20.23
C ASP A 192 55.14 33.73 19.50
N THR A 193 54.07 33.64 20.30
CA THR A 193 52.65 33.90 19.99
C THR A 193 52.28 35.36 20.22
N ASP A 194 51.39 35.95 19.40
CA ASP A 194 50.45 36.97 19.94
C ASP A 194 49.13 37.23 19.16
N HIS A 195 48.05 37.29 19.95
CA HIS A 195 46.76 38.00 19.92
C HIS A 195 45.88 38.31 18.67
N THR A 196 44.67 37.69 18.67
CA THR A 196 43.28 38.20 18.44
C THR A 196 42.95 39.35 17.47
N GLN A 197 41.97 39.15 16.56
CA GLN A 197 40.70 39.92 16.50
C GLN A 197 39.67 39.41 15.46
N ASN A 198 38.41 39.62 15.84
CA ASN A 198 37.12 39.40 15.18
C ASN A 198 37.01 39.99 13.76
N GLY A 199 36.38 39.28 12.82
CA GLY A 199 36.08 39.79 11.49
C GLY A 199 35.30 38.82 10.60
N LYS A 200 33.97 38.91 10.65
CA LYS A 200 33.05 38.34 9.66
C LYS A 200 33.35 38.96 8.29
N ILE A 201 33.68 38.14 7.29
CA ILE A 201 33.68 38.56 5.89
C ILE A 201 32.98 37.50 5.05
N GLU A 202 31.81 37.91 4.60
CA GLU A 202 30.93 37.32 3.61
C GLU A 202 31.58 37.48 2.23
N PHE A 203 31.67 36.41 1.45
CA PHE A 203 32.07 36.49 0.05
C PHE A 203 31.08 35.75 -0.84
N HIS A 204 30.81 36.47 -1.93
CA HIS A 204 29.73 36.39 -2.87
C HIS A 204 29.94 35.26 -3.89
N ASP A 205 28.82 34.67 -4.26
CA ASP A 205 28.58 33.88 -5.48
C ASP A 205 28.65 34.82 -6.70
N ASP A 206 29.27 34.37 -7.80
CA ASP A 206 29.05 34.81 -9.19
C ASP A 206 30.09 34.11 -10.13
N SER A 207 29.62 33.17 -10.94
CA SER A 207 30.25 32.86 -12.24
C SER A 207 29.19 32.34 -13.20
N ASP A 208 28.74 33.26 -14.04
CA ASP A 208 28.00 33.03 -15.26
C ASP A 208 28.87 32.30 -16.30
N GLU A 209 28.34 31.30 -16.99
CA GLU A 209 28.68 30.98 -18.38
C GLU A 209 27.52 30.17 -18.97
N ASP A 210 26.62 30.86 -19.67
CA ASP A 210 25.73 30.33 -20.68
C ASP A 210 26.53 30.06 -21.96
N MET A 211 26.41 28.89 -22.58
CA MET A 211 26.35 28.80 -24.06
C MET A 211 25.55 27.57 -24.50
N LEU A 212 24.52 27.86 -25.29
CA LEU A 212 23.64 26.97 -26.04
C LEU A 212 24.37 26.33 -27.24
N GLU A 213 24.11 25.06 -27.49
CA GLU A 213 23.94 24.48 -28.84
C GLU A 213 23.01 23.26 -28.79
#